data_AF-A0A1T5EWX0-F1
#
_entry.id   AF-A0A1T5EWX0-F1
#
_cell.length_a   1.000
_cell.length_b   1.000
_cell.length_c   1.000
_cell.angle_alpha   90.00
_cell.angle_beta   90.00
_cell.angle_gamma   90.00
#
_symmetry.space_group_name_H-M   'P 1'
#
loop_
_entity.id
_entity.type
_entity.pdbx_description
1 polymer ?
#
loop_
_entity_poly.entity_id
_entity_poly.type
_entity_poly.pdbx_seq_one_letter_code
_entity_poly.pdbx_strand_id
1 'polypeptide(L)'
;MRERHGYEMVLIEGYRSPERQDELAAAGRHVTNAAAWQSYHQYGLAADSAFLKDGRIVISEKDPWAIKGYRLFGEVAAEVGLTWGGNWKLMDLGHVELRRSGARVGSAQ
;
A
#
# COMPACT_ATOMS: atom_id res chain seq x y z
N MET A 1 0.72 -5.30 -14.50
CA MET A 1 0.77 -3.84 -14.67
C MET A 1 1.56 -3.44 -15.92
N ARG A 2 2.84 -3.80 -16.07
CA ARG A 2 3.62 -3.51 -17.28
C ARG A 2 2.99 -4.04 -18.58
N GLU A 3 2.72 -5.33 -18.66
CA GLU A 3 2.26 -5.98 -19.91
C GLU A 3 0.86 -5.50 -20.34
N ARG A 4 -0.07 -5.36 -19.40
CA ARG A 4 -1.46 -4.96 -19.67
C ARG A 4 -1.67 -3.45 -19.80
N HIS A 5 -0.85 -2.64 -19.14
CA HIS A 5 -1.11 -1.20 -19.00
C HIS A 5 0.10 -0.30 -19.29
N GLY A 6 1.29 -0.86 -19.52
CA GLY A 6 2.51 -0.09 -19.75
C GLY A 6 3.08 0.61 -18.52
N TYR A 7 2.64 0.23 -17.31
CA TYR A 7 3.16 0.77 -16.05
C TYR A 7 4.18 -0.17 -15.43
N GLU A 8 5.45 0.24 -15.43
CA GLU A 8 6.51 -0.37 -14.62
C GLU A 8 6.25 -0.08 -13.15
N MET A 9 6.36 -1.11 -12.30
CA MET A 9 6.11 -1.01 -10.87
C MET A 9 7.32 -1.43 -10.06
N VAL A 10 7.49 -0.80 -8.91
CA VAL A 10 8.50 -1.14 -7.92
C VAL A 10 7.83 -1.41 -6.57
N LEU A 11 8.33 -2.41 -5.86
CA LEU A 11 7.98 -2.65 -4.46
C LEU A 11 8.72 -1.62 -3.61
N ILE A 12 7.98 -0.82 -2.84
CA ILE A 12 8.53 0.15 -1.89
C ILE A 12 8.73 -0.51 -0.53
N GLU A 13 7.72 -1.23 -0.05
CA GLU A 13 7.78 -1.92 1.23
C GLU A 13 6.89 -3.16 1.24
N GLY A 14 7.43 -4.28 1.73
CA GLY A 14 6.69 -5.52 1.93
C GLY A 14 6.51 -5.77 3.42
N TYR A 15 7.32 -6.66 3.99
CA TYR A 15 7.37 -6.84 5.44
C TYR A 15 7.90 -5.59 6.14
N ARG A 16 7.25 -5.21 7.25
CA ARG A 16 7.65 -4.14 8.16
C ARG A 16 7.73 -4.70 9.58
N SER A 17 8.82 -4.44 10.30
CA SER A 17 8.92 -4.92 11.69
C SER A 17 8.02 -4.11 12.64
N PRO A 18 7.66 -4.65 13.82
CA PRO A 18 6.94 -3.91 14.85
C PRO A 18 7.66 -2.64 15.31
N GLU A 19 8.99 -2.69 15.46
CA GLU A 19 9.80 -1.55 15.88
C GLU A 19 9.70 -0.42 14.86
N ARG A 20 9.82 -0.76 13.57
CA ARG A 20 9.62 0.20 12.48
C ARG A 20 8.20 0.74 12.44
N GLN A 21 7.18 -0.09 12.75
CA GLN A 21 5.81 0.38 12.80
C GLN A 21 5.59 1.38 13.95
N ASP A 22 6.23 1.18 15.11
CA ASP A 22 6.19 2.14 16.22
C ASP A 22 6.93 3.44 15.89
N GLU A 23 8.06 3.38 15.17
CA GLU A 23 8.74 4.58 14.64
C GLU A 23 7.83 5.39 13.71
N LEU A 24 7.10 4.73 12.81
CA LEU A 24 6.14 5.40 11.91
C LEU A 24 4.95 5.96 12.69
N ALA A 25 4.45 5.26 13.70
CA ALA A 25 3.37 5.74 14.56
C ALA A 25 3.80 7.00 15.33
N ALA A 26 5.05 7.05 15.80
CA ALA A 26 5.64 8.21 16.46
C ALA A 26 5.80 9.42 15.52
N ALA A 27 5.97 9.20 14.20
CA ALA A 27 5.99 10.27 13.20
C ALA A 27 4.60 10.93 12.99
N GLY A 28 3.53 10.30 13.49
CA GLY A 28 2.20 10.89 13.61
C GLY A 28 1.16 10.32 12.65
N ARG A 29 -0.10 10.68 12.91
CA ARG A 29 -1.30 10.09 12.27
C ARG A 29 -1.42 10.31 10.76
N HIS A 30 -0.63 11.23 10.21
CA HIS A 30 -0.56 11.48 8.77
C HIS A 30 0.32 10.45 8.05
N VAL A 31 1.16 9.71 8.78
CA VAL A 31 1.96 8.60 8.26
C VAL A 31 1.21 7.29 8.44
N THR A 32 0.72 7.01 9.65
CA THR A 32 -0.04 5.80 9.94
C THR A 32 -0.93 5.97 11.17
N ASN A 33 -2.03 5.21 11.23
CA ASN A 33 -2.85 5.10 12.44
C ASN A 33 -2.66 3.75 13.16
N ALA A 34 -1.77 2.89 12.66
CA ALA A 34 -1.50 1.58 13.23
C ALA A 34 -0.28 1.63 14.17
N ALA A 35 -0.41 1.09 15.37
CA ALA A 35 0.72 0.78 16.24
C ALA A 35 1.38 -0.56 15.85
N ALA A 36 2.44 -0.96 16.57
CA ALA A 36 2.98 -2.30 16.47
C ALA A 36 1.90 -3.39 16.57
N TRP A 37 1.97 -4.31 15.61
CA TRP A 37 1.14 -5.49 15.36
C TRP A 37 -0.25 -5.18 14.84
N GLN A 38 -0.48 -3.92 14.46
CA GLN A 38 -1.74 -3.41 13.94
C GLN A 38 -1.71 -3.12 12.43
N SER A 39 -0.64 -3.50 11.74
CA SER A 39 -0.53 -3.44 10.28
C SER A 39 -0.35 -4.82 9.66
N TYR A 40 -0.98 -5.06 8.50
CA TYR A 40 -0.80 -6.29 7.71
C TYR A 40 0.64 -6.47 7.20
N HIS A 41 1.42 -5.39 7.06
CA HIS A 41 2.85 -5.47 6.70
C HIS A 41 3.65 -6.34 7.68
N GLN A 42 3.27 -6.33 8.96
CA GLN A 42 3.98 -7.06 10.00
C GLN A 42 3.72 -8.57 9.96
N TYR A 43 2.77 -8.99 9.14
CA TYR A 43 2.42 -10.38 8.91
C TYR A 43 2.78 -10.85 7.49
N GLY A 44 3.47 -9.99 6.70
CA GLY A 44 3.79 -10.28 5.30
C GLY A 44 2.56 -10.37 4.40
N LEU A 45 1.46 -9.71 4.79
CA LEU A 45 0.17 -9.75 4.09
C LEU A 45 -0.15 -8.43 3.38
N ALA A 46 0.75 -7.46 3.39
CA ALA A 46 0.59 -6.20 2.68
C ALA A 46 1.85 -5.82 1.90
N ALA A 47 1.66 -4.95 0.92
CA ALA A 47 2.73 -4.38 0.12
C ALA A 47 2.38 -2.95 -0.31
N ASP A 48 3.37 -2.07 -0.23
CA ASP A 48 3.33 -0.72 -0.77
C ASP A 48 4.15 -0.70 -2.06
N SER A 49 3.56 -0.18 -3.14
CA SER A 49 4.19 -0.10 -4.45
C SER A 49 4.08 1.28 -5.06
N ALA A 50 5.00 1.59 -5.97
CA ALA A 50 5.00 2.82 -6.76
C ALA A 50 5.30 2.52 -8.23
N PHE A 51 5.27 3.55 -9.07
CA PHE A 51 5.56 3.42 -10.50
C PHE A 51 6.94 3.95 -10.85
N LEU A 52 7.57 3.31 -11.84
CA LEU A 52 8.78 3.81 -12.47
C LEU A 52 8.41 4.53 -13.76
N LYS A 53 8.88 5.76 -13.91
CA LYS A 53 8.73 6.56 -15.14
C LYS A 53 10.09 7.16 -15.48
N ASP A 54 10.59 6.85 -16.67
CA ASP A 54 11.90 7.35 -17.15
C ASP A 54 13.04 7.08 -16.14
N GLY A 55 13.04 5.88 -15.55
CA GLY A 55 14.05 5.46 -14.56
C GLY A 55 13.90 6.10 -13.18
N ARG A 56 12.84 6.87 -12.92
CA ARG A 56 12.57 7.53 -11.63
C ARG A 56 11.32 6.97 -10.98
N ILE A 57 11.38 6.79 -9.67
CA ILE A 57 10.21 6.43 -8.87
C ILE A 57 9.29 7.64 -8.79
N VAL A 58 8.02 7.46 -9.17
CA VAL A 58 6.99 8.49 -9.11
C VAL A 58 5.96 8.11 -8.06
N ILE A 59 5.92 8.88 -6.98
CA ILE A 59 4.90 8.83 -5.93
C ILE A 59 4.26 10.22 -5.89
N SER A 60 3.09 10.36 -6.50
CA SER A 60 2.40 11.65 -6.59
C SER A 60 0.89 11.47 -6.73
N GLU A 61 0.15 12.15 -5.87
CA GLU A 61 -1.30 12.31 -5.95
C GLU A 61 -1.71 13.50 -6.83
N LYS A 62 -0.74 14.21 -7.43
CA LYS A 62 -0.98 15.38 -8.29
C LYS A 62 -0.65 15.12 -9.76
N ASP A 63 0.16 14.10 -10.05
CA ASP A 63 0.48 13.72 -11.42
C ASP A 63 -0.65 12.86 -12.00
N PRO A 64 -1.38 13.32 -13.04
CA PRO A 64 -2.48 12.55 -13.64
C PRO A 64 -2.05 11.19 -14.18
N TRP A 65 -0.80 11.04 -14.63
CA TRP A 65 -0.25 9.76 -15.09
C TRP A 65 -0.11 8.79 -13.90
N ALA A 66 0.44 9.25 -12.78
CA ALA A 66 0.59 8.42 -11.59
C ALA A 66 -0.77 8.02 -10.99
N ILE A 67 -1.72 8.96 -10.92
CA ILE A 67 -3.09 8.68 -10.44
C ILE A 67 -3.76 7.62 -11.31
N LYS A 68 -3.62 7.71 -12.65
CA LYS A 68 -4.15 6.67 -13.55
C LYS A 68 -3.49 5.32 -13.28
N GLY A 69 -2.17 5.29 -13.08
CA GLY A 69 -1.44 4.08 -12.69
C GLY A 69 -2.01 3.45 -11.42
N TYR A 70 -2.22 4.23 -10.37
CA TYR A 70 -2.73 3.71 -9.09
C TYR A 70 -4.16 3.19 -9.20
N ARG A 71 -5.03 3.82 -10.01
CA ARG A 71 -6.38 3.29 -10.29
C ARG A 71 -6.33 1.92 -10.96
N LEU A 72 -5.51 1.78 -12.01
CA LEU A 72 -5.30 0.50 -12.70
C LEU A 72 -4.69 -0.54 -11.76
N PHE A 73 -3.77 -0.13 -10.88
CA PHE A 73 -3.23 -1.01 -9.85
C PHE A 73 -4.31 -1.52 -8.91
N GLY A 74 -5.21 -0.65 -8.45
CA GLY A 74 -6.36 -1.02 -7.62
C GLY A 74 -7.31 -2.00 -8.31
N GLU A 75 -7.61 -1.79 -9.60
CA GLU A 75 -8.41 -2.72 -10.41
C GLU A 75 -7.75 -4.10 -10.48
N VAL A 76 -6.46 -4.15 -10.82
CA VAL A 76 -5.69 -5.40 -10.88
C VAL A 76 -5.58 -6.08 -9.52
N ALA A 77 -5.41 -5.32 -8.44
CA ALA A 77 -5.38 -5.85 -7.08
C ALA A 77 -6.70 -6.54 -6.72
N ALA A 78 -7.83 -5.91 -7.05
CA ALA A 78 -9.14 -6.49 -6.82
C ALA A 78 -9.37 -7.78 -7.64
N GLU A 79 -8.95 -7.82 -8.91
CA GLU A 79 -9.03 -9.02 -9.77
C GLU A 79 -8.35 -10.25 -9.15
N VAL A 80 -7.26 -10.04 -8.40
CA VAL A 80 -6.49 -11.12 -7.75
C VAL A 80 -6.87 -11.33 -6.28
N GLY A 81 -7.94 -10.70 -5.81
CA GLY A 81 -8.48 -10.89 -4.45
C GLY A 81 -7.79 -10.08 -3.35
N LEU A 82 -7.01 -9.06 -3.70
CA LEU A 82 -6.43 -8.13 -2.73
C LEU A 82 -7.37 -6.96 -2.45
N THR A 83 -7.28 -6.40 -1.24
CA THR A 83 -7.91 -5.12 -0.91
C THR A 83 -6.94 -3.98 -1.22
N TRP A 84 -7.40 -2.97 -1.94
CA TRP A 84 -6.61 -1.81 -2.30
C TRP A 84 -6.90 -0.62 -1.37
N GLY A 85 -5.82 0.02 -0.87
CA GLY A 85 -5.89 1.14 0.07
C GLY A 85 -6.46 2.43 -0.51
N GLY A 86 -6.44 2.58 -1.84
CA GLY A 86 -7.03 3.75 -2.51
C GLY A 86 -8.55 3.87 -2.39
N ASN A 87 -9.23 2.80 -1.95
CA ASN A 87 -10.66 2.82 -1.62
C ASN A 87 -10.95 3.34 -0.20
N TRP A 88 -9.92 3.63 0.60
CA TRP A 88 -10.09 4.12 1.97
C TRP A 88 -10.24 5.64 2.01
N LYS A 89 -10.75 6.16 3.13
CA LYS A 89 -10.93 7.60 3.34
C LYS A 89 -9.62 8.39 3.26
N LEU A 90 -8.50 7.79 3.68
CA LEU A 90 -7.16 8.40 3.60
C LEU A 90 -6.44 8.13 2.26
N MET A 91 -7.06 7.37 1.35
CA MET A 91 -6.58 7.09 0.00
C MET A 91 -5.11 6.62 -0.07
N ASP A 92 -4.81 5.48 0.57
CA ASP A 92 -3.46 4.91 0.52
C ASP A 92 -3.22 4.19 -0.82
N LEU A 93 -2.89 4.99 -1.85
CA LEU A 93 -2.92 4.54 -3.25
C LEU A 93 -1.88 3.47 -3.57
N GLY A 94 -0.74 3.48 -2.88
CA GLY A 94 0.33 2.51 -3.09
C GLY A 94 0.08 1.17 -2.41
N HIS A 95 -0.90 1.10 -1.51
CA HIS A 95 -1.06 -0.01 -0.59
C HIS A 95 -2.04 -1.07 -1.11
N VAL A 96 -1.66 -2.34 -0.95
CA VAL A 96 -2.56 -3.49 -1.06
C VAL A 96 -2.37 -4.44 0.11
N GLU A 97 -3.45 -5.08 0.53
CA GLU A 97 -3.43 -6.08 1.60
C GLU A 97 -4.29 -7.31 1.27
N LEU A 98 -3.78 -8.49 1.64
CA LEU A 98 -4.51 -9.75 1.60
C LEU A 98 -5.29 -9.93 2.89
N ARG A 99 -6.59 -9.63 2.83
CA ARG A 99 -7.52 -9.93 3.93
C ARG A 99 -7.92 -11.40 3.88
N ARG A 100 -7.52 -12.18 4.90
CA ARG A 100 -8.02 -13.55 5.07
C ARG A 100 -9.22 -13.53 6.01
N SER A 101 -10.27 -14.29 5.70
CA SER A 101 -11.37 -14.55 6.62
C SER A 101 -10.81 -15.17 7.91
N GLY A 102 -10.88 -14.40 9.01
CA GLY A 102 -10.34 -14.77 10.33
C GLY A 102 -9.01 -14.11 10.71
N ALA A 103 -8.26 -13.57 9.75
CA ALA A 103 -7.08 -12.74 10.06
C ALA A 103 -7.55 -11.33 10.43
N ARG A 104 -7.77 -11.10 11.73
CA ARG A 104 -7.92 -9.73 12.26
C ARG A 104 -6.55 -9.28 12.72
N VAL A 105 -6.07 -8.22 12.12
CA VAL A 105 -4.96 -7.45 12.69
C VAL A 105 -5.52 -6.74 13.93
N GLY A 106 -4.83 -6.87 15.07
CA GLY A 106 -5.38 -6.44 16.37
C GLY A 106 -5.78 -4.97 16.37
N SER A 107 -6.95 -4.64 16.94
CA SER A 107 -7.34 -3.25 17.19
C SER A 107 -6.59 -2.70 18.40
N ALA A 108 -6.12 -1.46 18.34
CA ALA A 108 -5.63 -0.74 19.51
C ALA A 108 -6.74 -0.66 20.57
N GLN A 109 -6.38 -0.97 21.81
CA GLN A 109 -7.15 -0.56 22.99
C GLN A 109 -6.97 0.93 23.22
#